data_AF-A0A353GA58-F1
#
_entry.id   AF-A0A353GA58-F1
#
_cell.length_a   1.000
_cell.length_b   1.000
_cell.length_c   1.000
_cell.angle_alpha   90.00
_cell.angle_beta   90.00
_cell.angle_gamma   90.00
#
_symmetry.space_group_name_H-M   'P 1'
#
loop_
_entity.id
_entity.type
_entity.pdbx_description
1 polymer ?
#
loop_
_entity_poly.entity_id
_entity_poly.type
_entity_poly.pdbx_seq_one_letter_code
_entity_poly.pdbx_strand_id
1 'polypeptide(L)' 'MTYDYIRNYYGIDVPIGQYVQHTVTGRFGIVKPEGGSNLHYVQVQFEGDRHVSNCHPDELDYDVADMLAGVA' A
#
# COMPACT_ATOMS: atom_id res chain seq x y z
N MET A 1 -4.54 3.44 15.28
CA MET A 1 -4.59 4.21 14.02
C MET A 1 -4.99 3.28 12.89
N THR A 2 -5.14 3.76 11.65
CA THR A 2 -5.26 2.88 10.47
C THR A 2 -3.98 2.05 10.32
N TYR A 3 -4.11 0.75 10.07
CA TYR A 3 -3.03 -0.22 9.93
C TYR A 3 -2.15 -0.40 11.19
N ASP A 4 -2.74 -0.25 12.38
CA ASP A 4 -2.02 -0.42 13.65
C ASP A 4 -1.42 -1.83 13.81
N TYR A 5 -2.18 -2.86 13.39
CA TYR A 5 -1.70 -4.23 13.41
C TYR A 5 -0.45 -4.38 12.53
N ILE A 6 -0.46 -3.82 11.33
CA ILE A 6 0.64 -3.95 10.38
C ILE A 6 1.90 -3.27 10.92
N ARG A 7 1.75 -2.07 11.48
CA ARG A 7 2.85 -1.37 12.14
C ARG A 7 3.42 -2.15 13.32
N ASN A 8 2.57 -2.70 14.19
CA ASN A 8 3.03 -3.41 15.38
C ASN A 8 3.63 -4.79 15.06
N TYR A 9 3.11 -5.48 14.03
CA TYR A 9 3.52 -6.85 13.69
C TYR A 9 4.67 -6.89 12.67
N TYR A 10 4.58 -6.12 11.59
CA TYR A 10 5.59 -6.08 10.53
C TYR A 10 6.62 -4.96 10.73
N GLY A 11 6.35 -3.98 11.59
CA GLY A 11 7.22 -2.81 11.75
C GLY A 11 7.11 -1.78 10.61
N ILE A 12 6.09 -1.92 9.75
CA ILE A 12 5.90 -1.10 8.54
C ILE A 12 4.90 0.02 8.84
N ASP A 13 5.30 1.28 8.60
CA ASP A 13 4.38 2.43 8.67
C ASP A 13 3.72 2.62 7.31
N VAL A 14 2.45 2.27 7.19
CA VAL A 14 1.73 2.24 5.92
C VAL A 14 1.23 3.66 5.54
N PRO A 15 1.74 4.26 4.45
CA PRO A 15 1.41 5.64 4.09
C PRO A 15 0.12 5.73 3.28
N ILE A 16 -0.97 6.16 3.92
CA ILE A 16 -2.28 6.34 3.26
C ILE A 16 -2.20 7.42 2.18
N GLY A 17 -2.73 7.11 0.99
CA GLY A 17 -2.77 8.03 -0.15
C GLY A 17 -1.47 8.06 -0.98
N GLN A 18 -0.42 7.35 -0.55
CA GLN A 18 0.83 7.24 -1.29
C GLN A 18 0.71 6.23 -2.43
N TYR A 19 1.49 6.48 -3.48
CA TYR A 19 1.61 5.61 -4.65
C TYR A 19 2.65 4.52 -4.38
N VAL A 20 2.30 3.28 -4.71
CA VAL A 20 3.10 2.08 -4.40
C VAL A 20 3.14 1.14 -5.61
N GLN A 21 4.15 0.28 -5.66
CA GLN A 21 4.22 -0.82 -6.63
C GLN A 21 4.05 -2.16 -5.90
N HIS A 22 3.21 -3.03 -6.43
CA HIS A 22 3.15 -4.41 -5.97
C HIS A 22 4.28 -5.22 -6.59
N THR A 23 5.21 -5.69 -5.77
CA THR A 23 6.47 -6.31 -6.22
C THR A 23 6.27 -7.66 -6.89
N VAL A 24 5.19 -8.37 -6.56
CA VAL A 24 4.87 -9.69 -7.13
C VAL A 24 4.21 -9.60 -8.51
N THR A 25 3.35 -8.60 -8.74
CA THR A 25 2.58 -8.46 -9.99
C THR A 25 3.07 -7.32 -10.89
N GLY A 26 3.94 -6.45 -10.37
CA GLY A 26 4.41 -5.24 -11.05
C GLY A 26 3.37 -4.12 -11.17
N ARG A 27 2.16 -4.30 -10.64
CA ARG A 27 1.06 -3.32 -10.76
C ARG A 27 1.29 -2.13 -9.82
N PHE A 28 0.89 -0.95 -10.26
CA PHE A 28 0.95 0.27 -9.45
C PHE A 28 -0.42 0.69 -8.95
N GLY A 29 -0.46 1.35 -7.78
CA GLY A 29 -1.71 1.77 -7.16
C GLY A 29 -1.52 2.73 -5.99
N ILE A 30 -2.65 3.14 -5.42
CA ILE A 30 -2.68 4.08 -4.28
C ILE A 30 -3.15 3.34 -3.03
N VAL A 31 -2.41 3.51 -1.93
CA VAL A 31 -2.79 3.00 -0.61
C VAL A 31 -4.08 3.67 -0.13
N LYS A 32 -5.06 2.87 0.27
CA LYS A 32 -6.32 3.34 0.84
C LYS A 32 -6.36 3.11 2.35
N PRO A 33 -7.21 3.84 3.08
CA PRO A 33 -7.42 3.57 4.50
C PRO A 33 -7.82 2.11 4.73
N GLU A 34 -7.37 1.54 5.84
CA GLU A 34 -7.78 0.22 6.29
C GLU A 34 -9.32 0.13 6.40
N GLY A 35 -9.86 -1.01 5.96
CA GLY A 35 -11.29 -1.30 6.08
C GLY A 35 -11.68 -1.87 7.45
N GLY A 36 -12.95 -2.30 7.58
CA GLY A 36 -13.46 -2.91 8.82
C GLY A 36 -13.13 -4.40 9.00
N SER A 37 -12.42 -5.01 8.03
CA SER A 37 -12.05 -6.44 8.05
C SER A 37 -10.70 -6.63 7.34
N ASN A 38 -10.06 -7.78 7.58
CA ASN A 38 -8.75 -8.13 6.99
C ASN A 38 -7.60 -7.17 7.38
N LEU A 39 -7.52 -6.83 8.67
CA LEU A 39 -6.55 -5.87 9.25
C LEU A 39 -5.06 -6.26 9.12
N HIS A 40 -4.77 -7.43 8.56
CA HIS A 40 -3.41 -7.93 8.31
C HIS A 40 -2.93 -7.66 6.86
N TYR A 41 -3.77 -7.03 6.03
CA TYR A 41 -3.44 -6.65 4.65
C TYR A 41 -3.57 -5.14 4.45
N VAL A 42 -2.78 -4.62 3.53
CA VAL A 42 -2.89 -3.24 3.04
C VAL A 42 -3.90 -3.19 1.90
N GLN A 43 -4.83 -2.25 1.95
CA GLN A 43 -5.76 -1.98 0.86
C GLN A 43 -5.12 -1.07 -0.18
N VAL A 44 -5.01 -1.55 -1.41
CA VAL A 44 -4.46 -0.79 -2.54
C VAL A 44 -5.50 -0.73 -3.66
N GLN A 45 -5.76 0.47 -4.17
CA GLN A 45 -6.51 0.64 -5.40
C GLN A 45 -5.51 0.69 -6.57
N PHE A 46 -5.41 -0.41 -7.32
CA PHE A 46 -4.55 -0.48 -8.50
C PHE A 46 -5.11 0.35 -9.66
N GLU A 47 -4.21 0.81 -10.52
CA GLU A 47 -4.60 1.53 -11.74
C GLU A 47 -5.51 0.67 -12.63
N GLY A 48 -6.56 1.29 -13.14
CA GLY A 48 -7.60 0.63 -13.92
C GLY A 48 -8.64 -0.13 -13.11
N ASP A 49 -8.42 -0.36 -11.81
CA ASP A 49 -9.36 -1.10 -10.96
C ASP A 49 -10.39 -0.17 -10.31
N ARG A 50 -11.65 -0.61 -10.34
CA ARG A 50 -12.75 0.07 -9.63
C ARG A 50 -12.72 -0.18 -8.12
N HIS A 51 -12.12 -1.28 -7.69
CA HIS A 51 -12.15 -1.75 -6.31
C HIS A 51 -10.74 -1.83 -5.72
N VAL A 52 -10.67 -1.79 -4.39
CA VAL A 52 -9.43 -2.05 -3.66
C VAL A 52 -9.14 -3.54 -3.62
N SER A 53 -7.85 -3.87 -3.65
CA SER A 53 -7.32 -5.21 -3.41
C SER A 53 -6.60 -5.25 -2.08
N ASN A 54 -6.61 -6.42 -1.43
CA ASN A 54 -5.82 -6.68 -0.23
C ASN A 54 -4.44 -7.18 -0.67
N CYS A 55 -3.38 -6.55 -0.18
CA CYS A 55 -2.00 -6.88 -0.50
C CYS A 55 -1.24 -7.18 0.79
N HIS A 56 -0.33 -8.15 0.76
CA HIS A 56 0.54 -8.41 1.90
C HIS A 56 1.48 -7.21 2.09
N PRO A 57 1.77 -6.77 3.33
CA PRO A 57 2.60 -5.58 3.57
C PRO A 57 3.98 -5.63 2.90
N ASP A 58 4.62 -6.81 2.89
CA ASP A 58 5.94 -7.04 2.27
C ASP A 58 5.90 -7.17 0.73
N GLU A 59 4.71 -7.24 0.12
CA GLU A 59 4.55 -7.30 -1.34
C GLU A 59 4.42 -5.90 -1.97
N LEU A 60 4.60 -4.84 -1.19
CA LEU A 60 4.48 -3.46 -1.63
C LEU A 60 5.82 -2.73 -1.47
N ASP A 61 6.26 -2.11 -2.55
CA ASP A 61 7.30 -1.09 -2.52
C ASP A 61 6.64 0.27 -2.24
N TYR A 62 6.99 0.88 -1.10
CA TYR A 62 6.44 2.15 -0.64
C TYR A 62 7.27 3.35 -1.11
N ASP A 63 8.52 3.16 -1.56
CA ASP A 63 9.45 4.24 -1.92
C ASP A 63 9.32 4.67 -3.39
N VAL A 64 8.41 4.04 -4.14
CA VAL A 64 8.16 4.30 -5.57
C VAL A 64 7.70 5.73 -5.83
N ALA A 65 6.98 6.35 -4.89
CA ALA A 65 6.54 7.74 -5.01
C ALA A 65 7.72 8.73 -5.07
N ASP A 66 8.84 8.42 -4.42
CA ASP A 66 10.05 9.25 -4.45
C ASP A 66 10.70 9.23 -5.84
N MET A 67 10.54 8.13 -6.60
CA MET A 67 11.05 8.00 -7.97
C MET A 67 10.19 8.74 -9.00
N LEU A 68 8.88 8.88 -8.77
CA LEU A 68 7.97 9.63 -9.66
C LEU A 68 7.97 11.13 -9.38
N ALA A 69 8.34 11.55 -8.17
CA ALA A 69 8.40 12.95 -7.77
C ALA A 69 9.67 13.67 -8.22
N GLY A 70 10.68 12.96 -8.76
CA GLY A 70 11.82 13.54 -9.45
C GLY A 70 12.34 14.83 -8.83
N VAL A 71 12.92 14.74 -7.63
CA VAL A 71 13.72 15.86 -7.11
C VAL A 71 14.96 15.97 -8.00
N ALA A 72 14.86 16.90 -8.96
CA ALA A 72 15.99 17.50 -9.68
C ALA A 72 16.73 18.50 -8.79
#